data_AF-A0AAN5B095-F1
#
_entry.id   AF-A0AAN5B095-F1
#
_cell.length_a   1.000
_cell.length_b   1.000
_cell.length_c   1.000
_cell.angle_alpha   90.00
_cell.angle_beta   90.00
_cell.angle_gamma   90.00
#
_symmetry.space_group_name_H-M   'P 1'
#
loop_
_entity.id
_entity.type
_entity.pdbx_description
1 polymer ?
#
loop_
_entity_poly.entity_id
_entity_poly.type
_entity_poly.pdbx_seq_one_letter_code
_entity_poly.pdbx_strand_id
1 'polypeptide(L)'
;MRIYIVSSRNDHAFCRFDVTHDDAKCTHQQPHGIPDMKQIAPRALPALSQLLPVLGDPTPAEVAAYLDVSERTVYHWRAQDRAPRAALLALFWESSYGLSALDAELFNTAMVFKRLSESQGLEMANLQARITRLERIGDFGCANDTQRKGPHSAAPWVSGAF
;
A
#
# COMPACT_ATOMS: atom_id res chain seq x y z
N MET A 1 18.97 18.50 -7.14
CA MET A 1 18.23 19.10 -6.01
C MET A 1 16.79 19.28 -6.46
N ARG A 2 15.87 18.41 -6.01
CA ARG A 2 14.43 18.49 -6.34
C ARG A 2 13.71 18.95 -5.07
N ILE A 3 13.10 20.13 -5.15
CA ILE A 3 12.32 20.74 -4.08
C ILE A 3 10.88 20.24 -4.26
N TYR A 4 10.28 19.68 -3.21
CA TYR A 4 8.84 19.39 -3.18
C TYR A 4 8.17 20.41 -2.25
N ILE A 5 7.23 21.19 -2.80
CA ILE A 5 6.33 22.05 -2.01
C ILE A 5 5.08 21.20 -1.71
N VAL A 6 4.77 21.03 -0.43
CA VAL A 6 3.52 20.41 0.03
C VAL A 6 2.42 21.47 -0.03
N SER A 7 1.39 21.24 -0.86
CA SER A 7 0.15 22.02 -0.81
C SER A 7 -0.99 21.12 -0.38
N SER A 8 -1.47 21.39 0.84
CA SER A 8 -2.67 20.83 1.44
C SER A 8 -3.93 21.45 0.80
N ARG A 9 -4.78 20.59 0.21
CA ARG A 9 -6.26 20.63 0.28
C ARG A 9 -6.82 19.52 -0.61
N ASN A 10 -7.32 18.48 0.04
CA ASN A 10 -8.54 17.74 -0.29
C ASN A 10 -8.84 17.19 -1.70
N ASP A 11 -7.88 17.08 -2.61
CA ASP A 11 -8.03 16.28 -3.82
C ASP A 11 -6.84 15.32 -3.99
N HIS A 12 -7.02 14.05 -3.59
CA HIS A 12 -6.03 12.99 -3.78
C HIS A 12 -6.03 12.46 -5.22
N ALA A 13 -5.97 13.36 -6.21
CA ALA A 13 -5.60 13.01 -7.57
C ALA A 13 -4.09 13.21 -7.72
N PHE A 14 -3.31 12.19 -7.38
CA PHE A 14 -1.87 12.17 -7.65
C PHE A 14 -1.65 11.88 -9.15
N CYS A 15 -1.81 12.90 -10.00
CA CYS A 15 -1.46 12.79 -11.41
C CYS A 15 0.06 12.89 -11.55
N ARG A 16 0.70 11.75 -11.84
CA ARG A 16 2.08 11.71 -12.30
C ARG A 16 2.13 12.24 -13.74
N PHE A 17 2.65 13.46 -13.92
CA PHE A 17 2.94 14.01 -15.24
C PHE A 17 4.37 13.59 -15.62
N ASP A 18 4.50 12.49 -16.36
CA ASP A 18 5.72 12.18 -17.09
C ASP A 18 5.61 12.79 -18.49
N VAL A 19 6.56 13.66 -18.84
CA VAL A 19 6.60 14.37 -20.12
C VAL A 19 7.26 13.48 -21.18
N THR A 20 6.53 13.34 -22.30
CA THR A 20 6.88 12.92 -23.68
C THR A 20 6.85 11.43 -24.10
N HIS A 21 5.79 11.12 -24.89
CA HIS A 21 5.62 10.29 -26.12
C HIS A 21 6.38 8.96 -26.22
N ASP A 22 5.80 7.80 -26.57
CA ASP A 22 4.54 7.38 -27.20
C ASP A 22 4.20 5.98 -26.65
N ASP A 23 2.94 5.56 -26.77
CA ASP A 23 2.40 4.27 -26.28
C ASP A 23 2.36 4.08 -24.77
N ALA A 24 1.78 5.07 -24.07
CA ALA A 24 1.20 4.83 -22.75
C ALA A 24 -0.01 3.88 -22.90
N LYS A 25 0.23 2.56 -22.90
CA LYS A 25 -0.76 1.65 -22.33
C LYS A 25 -0.91 2.07 -20.87
N CYS A 26 -1.89 2.94 -20.61
CA CYS A 26 -2.47 3.09 -19.28
C CYS A 26 -2.96 1.70 -18.89
N THR A 27 -2.09 0.90 -18.29
CA THR A 27 -2.50 -0.21 -17.45
C THR A 27 -3.26 0.47 -16.32
N HIS A 28 -4.57 0.60 -16.55
CA HIS A 28 -5.53 1.05 -15.57
C HIS A 28 -5.53 -0.04 -14.51
N GLN A 29 -4.54 -0.02 -13.63
CA GLN A 29 -4.51 -0.84 -12.46
C GLN A 29 -5.59 -0.22 -11.57
N GLN A 30 -6.82 -0.67 -11.82
CA GLN A 30 -7.95 -0.36 -10.97
C GLN A 30 -7.50 -0.65 -9.54
N PRO A 31 -7.65 0.29 -8.59
CA PRO A 31 -7.56 -0.06 -7.19
C PRO A 31 -8.71 -1.03 -6.94
N HIS A 32 -8.41 -2.33 -6.99
CA HIS A 32 -9.39 -3.38 -6.76
C HIS A 32 -9.85 -3.26 -5.32
N GLY A 33 -11.11 -2.86 -5.16
CA GLY A 33 -11.78 -2.79 -3.87
C GLY A 33 -11.60 -1.44 -3.19
N ILE A 34 -12.72 -0.81 -2.83
CA ILE A 34 -12.82 -0.11 -1.54
C ILE A 34 -12.07 -1.00 -0.54
N PRO A 35 -11.07 -0.50 0.22
CA PRO A 35 -10.43 -1.35 1.22
C PRO A 35 -11.56 -1.88 2.09
N ASP A 36 -11.82 -3.18 1.97
CA ASP A 36 -12.63 -3.92 2.93
C ASP A 36 -12.19 -3.41 4.30
N MET A 37 -13.14 -3.01 5.15
CA MET A 37 -12.81 -2.48 6.46
C MET A 37 -11.90 -3.50 7.12
N LYS A 38 -10.58 -3.24 7.10
CA LYS A 38 -9.59 -4.18 7.62
C LYS A 38 -9.93 -4.27 9.08
N GLN A 39 -10.62 -5.35 9.46
CA GLN A 39 -11.17 -5.52 10.79
C GLN A 39 -9.99 -5.81 11.71
N ILE A 40 -9.33 -4.74 12.13
CA ILE A 40 -8.29 -4.76 13.17
C ILE A 40 -8.94 -5.14 14.52
N ALA A 41 -10.24 -4.87 14.66
CA ALA A 41 -11.00 -5.24 15.85
C ALA A 41 -11.06 -6.78 15.99
N PRO A 42 -10.65 -7.33 17.14
CA PRO A 42 -10.72 -8.76 17.40
C PRO A 42 -12.18 -9.25 17.35
N ARG A 43 -12.38 -10.44 16.77
CA ARG A 43 -13.69 -11.07 16.67
C ARG A 43 -14.18 -11.61 18.01
N ALA A 44 -13.27 -12.16 18.79
CA ALA A 44 -13.53 -12.65 20.14
C ALA A 44 -12.87 -11.71 21.14
N LEU A 45 -13.65 -11.23 22.11
CA LEU A 45 -13.16 -10.42 23.21
C LEU A 45 -13.10 -11.27 24.48
N PRO A 46 -12.04 -11.13 25.29
CA PRO A 46 -11.99 -11.75 26.61
C PRO A 46 -13.10 -11.19 27.52
N ALA A 47 -13.44 -11.96 28.56
CA ALA A 47 -14.41 -11.53 29.56
C ALA A 47 -13.86 -10.35 30.38
N LEU A 48 -14.75 -9.59 31.03
CA LEU A 48 -14.34 -8.43 31.82
C LEU A 48 -13.42 -8.86 32.98
N SER A 49 -13.74 -9.98 33.62
CA SER A 49 -12.93 -10.64 34.65
C SER A 49 -11.51 -10.98 34.22
N GLN A 50 -11.27 -11.22 32.92
CA GLN A 50 -9.95 -11.52 32.37
C GLN A 50 -9.18 -10.25 32.00
N LEU A 51 -9.87 -9.17 31.64
CA LEU A 51 -9.24 -7.90 31.28
C LEU A 51 -8.75 -7.13 32.50
N LEU A 52 -9.55 -7.05 33.56
CA LEU A 52 -9.24 -6.21 34.73
C LEU A 52 -7.87 -6.53 35.38
N PRO A 53 -7.47 -7.81 35.57
CA PRO A 53 -6.15 -8.13 36.13
C PRO A 53 -4.99 -7.69 35.23
N VAL A 54 -5.18 -7.74 33.92
CA VAL A 54 -4.17 -7.31 32.94
C VAL A 54 -3.96 -5.80 32.98
N LEU A 55 -5.00 -5.04 33.32
CA LEU A 55 -4.93 -3.60 33.54
C LEU A 55 -4.43 -3.21 34.94
N GLY A 56 -4.10 -4.18 35.80
CA GLY A 56 -3.64 -3.93 37.17
C GLY A 56 -4.77 -3.77 38.20
N ASP A 57 -5.90 -4.43 37.98
CA ASP A 57 -7.07 -4.45 38.87
C ASP A 57 -7.58 -3.05 39.27
N PRO A 58 -7.92 -2.18 38.29
CA PRO A 58 -8.38 -0.83 38.57
C PRO A 58 -9.66 -0.86 39.43
N THR A 59 -9.88 0.19 40.20
CA THR A 59 -11.10 0.36 40.97
C THR A 59 -12.30 0.60 40.05
N PRO A 60 -13.53 0.25 40.46
CA PRO A 60 -14.73 0.54 39.67
C PRO A 60 -14.89 2.02 39.33
N ALA A 61 -14.44 2.91 40.22
CA ALA A 61 -14.45 4.36 40.03
C ALA A 61 -13.51 4.82 38.91
N GLU A 62 -12.30 4.25 38.83
CA GLU A 62 -11.36 4.56 37.75
C GLU A 62 -11.87 4.10 36.38
N VAL A 63 -12.45 2.89 36.32
CA VAL A 63 -13.05 2.37 35.08
C VAL A 63 -14.26 3.22 34.67
N ALA A 64 -15.06 3.66 35.64
CA ALA A 64 -16.20 4.54 35.42
C ALA A 64 -15.76 5.90 34.85
N ALA A 65 -14.70 6.49 35.43
CA ALA A 65 -14.12 7.74 34.95
C ALA A 65 -13.50 7.61 33.56
N TYR A 66 -12.80 6.50 33.28
CA TYR A 66 -12.17 6.26 31.98
C TYR A 66 -13.19 6.05 30.86
N LEU A 67 -14.28 5.31 31.14
CA LEU A 67 -15.31 5.00 30.15
C LEU A 67 -16.45 6.03 30.11
N ASP A 68 -16.40 7.06 30.94
CA ASP A 68 -17.46 8.07 31.11
C ASP A 68 -18.84 7.45 31.41
N VAL A 69 -18.88 6.51 32.35
CA VAL A 69 -20.12 5.83 32.80
C VAL A 69 -20.29 5.93 34.31
N SER A 70 -21.50 5.69 34.82
CA SER A 70 -21.72 5.68 36.26
C SER A 70 -21.06 4.46 36.92
N GLU A 71 -20.51 4.64 38.14
CA GLU A 71 -19.91 3.54 38.91
C GLU A 71 -20.87 2.37 39.11
N ARG A 72 -22.16 2.66 39.35
CA ARG A 72 -23.22 1.65 39.46
C ARG A 72 -23.26 0.73 38.25
N THR A 73 -23.03 1.28 37.06
CA THR A 73 -23.03 0.53 35.80
C THR A 73 -21.82 -0.42 35.75
N VAL A 74 -20.65 0.05 36.16
CA VAL A 74 -19.43 -0.79 36.24
C VAL A 74 -19.59 -1.90 37.27
N TYR A 75 -20.18 -1.61 38.44
CA TYR A 75 -20.51 -2.64 39.44
C TYR A 75 -21.46 -3.70 38.88
N HIS A 76 -22.48 -3.29 38.13
CA HIS A 76 -23.40 -4.20 37.48
C HIS A 76 -22.69 -5.10 36.46
N TRP A 77 -21.81 -4.53 35.64
CA TRP A 77 -21.02 -5.29 34.66
C TRP A 77 -20.07 -6.29 35.31
N ARG A 78 -19.41 -5.91 36.41
CA ARG A 78 -18.54 -6.81 37.19
C ARG A 78 -19.32 -7.97 37.79
N ALA A 79 -20.50 -7.70 38.36
CA ALA A 79 -21.33 -8.74 38.97
C ALA A 79 -21.84 -9.76 37.95
N GLN A 80 -22.09 -9.34 36.71
CA GLN A 80 -22.59 -10.20 35.63
C GLN A 80 -21.49 -10.74 34.70
N ASP A 81 -20.24 -10.31 34.91
CA ASP A 81 -19.12 -10.49 33.98
C ASP A 81 -19.46 -10.14 32.52
N ARG A 82 -20.33 -9.13 32.33
CA ARG A 82 -20.88 -8.72 31.04
C ARG A 82 -20.89 -7.21 30.93
N ALA A 83 -20.05 -6.68 30.05
CA ALA A 83 -20.05 -5.29 29.64
C ALA A 83 -20.45 -5.17 28.16
N PRO A 84 -20.99 -4.01 27.72
CA PRO A 84 -21.22 -3.72 26.32
C PRO A 84 -19.95 -3.93 25.49
N ARG A 85 -20.12 -4.41 24.26
CA ARG A 85 -18.99 -4.70 23.36
C ARG A 85 -18.07 -3.49 23.16
N ALA A 86 -18.62 -2.28 23.11
CA ALA A 86 -17.84 -1.05 22.98
C ALA A 86 -16.90 -0.82 24.19
N ALA A 87 -17.40 -1.03 25.41
CA ALA A 87 -16.61 -0.91 26.63
C ALA A 87 -15.52 -1.98 26.71
N LEU A 88 -15.85 -3.24 26.37
CA LEU A 88 -14.86 -4.31 26.30
C LEU A 88 -13.78 -4.02 25.27
N LEU A 89 -14.14 -3.45 24.12
CA LEU A 89 -13.18 -3.09 23.07
C LEU A 89 -12.24 -1.96 23.53
N ALA A 90 -12.76 -0.94 24.21
CA ALA A 90 -11.95 0.13 24.76
C ALA A 90 -10.93 -0.41 25.79
N LEU A 91 -11.41 -1.20 26.76
CA LEU A 91 -10.54 -1.84 27.77
C LEU A 91 -9.54 -2.82 27.13
N PHE A 92 -9.95 -3.53 26.09
CA PHE A 92 -9.07 -4.43 25.35
C PHE A 92 -7.92 -3.68 24.70
N TRP A 93 -8.16 -2.53 24.07
CA TRP A 93 -7.12 -1.74 23.40
C TRP A 93 -6.12 -1.11 24.36
N GLU A 94 -6.53 -0.80 25.59
CA GLU A 94 -5.62 -0.36 26.67
C GLU A 94 -4.83 -1.52 27.30
N SER A 95 -5.36 -2.75 27.22
CA SER A 95 -4.68 -3.92 27.77
C SER A 95 -3.45 -4.34 26.97
N SER A 96 -2.58 -5.15 27.58
CA SER A 96 -1.43 -5.75 26.88
C SER A 96 -1.84 -6.64 25.70
N TYR A 97 -3.07 -7.19 25.69
CA TYR A 97 -3.60 -7.93 24.53
C TYR A 97 -3.78 -7.03 23.31
N GLY A 98 -4.37 -5.85 23.50
CA GLY A 98 -4.56 -4.86 22.44
C GLY A 98 -3.23 -4.37 21.90
N LEU A 99 -2.29 -4.06 22.80
CA LEU A 99 -0.95 -3.63 22.40
C LEU A 99 -0.21 -4.71 21.60
N SER A 100 -0.29 -5.97 22.02
CA SER A 100 0.32 -7.09 21.28
C SER A 100 -0.30 -7.29 19.90
N ALA A 101 -1.62 -7.12 19.77
CA ALA A 101 -2.30 -7.20 18.48
C ALA A 101 -1.85 -6.07 17.53
N LEU A 102 -1.68 -4.84 18.06
CA LEU A 102 -1.15 -3.71 17.29
C LEU A 102 0.30 -3.94 16.86
N ASP A 103 1.14 -4.46 17.74
CA ASP A 103 2.55 -4.75 17.43
C ASP A 103 2.68 -5.79 16.32
N ALA A 104 1.90 -6.88 16.39
CA ALA A 104 1.86 -7.90 15.35
C ALA A 104 1.43 -7.31 13.99
N GLU A 105 0.41 -6.45 13.98
CA GLU A 105 -0.08 -5.80 12.77
C GLU A 105 0.93 -4.80 12.18
N LEU A 106 1.60 -4.03 13.03
CA LEU A 106 2.67 -3.11 12.64
C LEU A 106 3.83 -3.88 12.03
N PHE A 107 4.27 -4.97 12.67
CA PHE A 107 5.32 -5.83 12.18
C PHE A 107 4.97 -6.44 10.81
N ASN A 108 3.77 -6.98 10.67
CA ASN A 108 3.29 -7.55 9.40
C ASN A 108 3.28 -6.49 8.29
N THR A 109 2.80 -5.28 8.60
CA THR A 109 2.74 -4.17 7.66
C THR A 109 4.14 -3.72 7.23
N ALA A 110 5.07 -3.57 8.17
CA ALA A 110 6.46 -3.23 7.89
C ALA A 110 7.14 -4.29 7.01
N MET A 111 6.89 -5.57 7.28
CA MET A 111 7.41 -6.67 6.48
C MET A 111 6.88 -6.67 5.04
N VAL A 112 5.61 -6.34 4.83
CA VAL A 112 5.03 -6.19 3.48
C VAL A 112 5.73 -5.07 2.72
N PHE A 113 5.90 -3.89 3.31
CA PHE A 113 6.57 -2.77 2.66
C PHE A 113 8.05 -3.05 2.36
N LYS A 114 8.75 -3.71 3.28
CA LYS A 114 10.12 -4.14 3.07
C LYS A 114 10.24 -5.06 1.85
N ARG A 115 9.41 -6.11 1.79
CA ARG A 115 9.41 -7.08 0.68
C ARG A 115 9.05 -6.42 -0.65
N LEU A 116 8.10 -5.48 -0.65
CA LEU A 116 7.73 -4.73 -1.85
C LEU A 116 8.91 -3.89 -2.35
N SER A 117 9.61 -3.19 -1.46
CA SER A 117 10.79 -2.40 -1.80
C SER A 117 11.93 -3.28 -2.35
N GLU A 118 12.20 -4.40 -1.71
CA GLU A 118 13.21 -5.38 -2.17
C GLU A 118 12.87 -5.92 -3.56
N SER A 119 11.62 -6.33 -3.80
CA SER A 119 11.17 -6.81 -5.10
C SER A 119 11.30 -5.73 -6.18
N GLN A 120 10.92 -4.49 -5.89
CA GLN A 120 11.08 -3.38 -6.83
C GLN A 120 12.55 -3.10 -7.14
N GLY A 121 13.43 -3.15 -6.14
CA GLY A 121 14.87 -2.98 -6.31
C GLY A 121 15.48 -4.06 -7.21
N LEU A 122 15.04 -5.31 -7.06
CA LEU A 122 15.47 -6.43 -7.92
C LEU A 122 15.03 -6.23 -9.37
N GLU A 123 13.78 -5.81 -9.60
CA GLU A 123 13.29 -5.50 -10.94
C GLU A 123 14.05 -4.35 -11.59
N MET A 124 14.32 -3.26 -10.85
CA MET A 124 15.14 -2.16 -11.35
C MET A 124 16.55 -2.62 -11.74
N ALA A 125 17.20 -3.43 -10.90
CA ALA A 125 18.52 -3.96 -11.17
C ALA A 125 18.53 -4.88 -12.41
N ASN A 126 17.51 -5.73 -12.55
CA ASN A 126 17.35 -6.62 -13.71
C ASN A 126 17.17 -5.81 -15.01
N LEU A 127 16.27 -4.82 -15.01
CA LEU A 127 16.03 -3.96 -16.16
C LEU A 127 17.29 -3.18 -16.56
N GLN A 128 18.01 -2.62 -15.60
CA GLN A 128 19.28 -1.95 -15.85
C GLN A 128 20.33 -2.90 -16.43
N ALA A 129 20.50 -4.10 -15.86
CA ALA A 129 21.44 -5.10 -16.38
C ALA A 129 21.10 -5.51 -17.82
N ARG A 130 19.81 -5.62 -18.15
CA ARG A 130 19.35 -5.90 -19.51
C ARG A 130 19.67 -4.75 -20.46
N ILE A 131 19.43 -3.50 -20.06
CA ILE A 131 19.79 -2.30 -20.84
C ILE A 131 21.30 -2.27 -21.08
N THR A 132 22.13 -2.37 -20.03
CA THR A 132 23.59 -2.36 -20.15
C THR A 132 24.11 -3.49 -21.03
N ARG A 133 23.50 -4.68 -20.96
CA ARG A 133 23.85 -5.79 -21.86
C ARG A 133 23.54 -5.43 -23.31
N LEU A 134 22.37 -4.85 -23.59
CA LEU A 134 21.99 -4.43 -24.94
C LEU A 134 22.93 -3.34 -25.44
N GLU A 135 23.16 -2.28 -24.66
CA GLU A 135 24.10 -1.19 -24.96
C GLU A 135 25.49 -1.69 -25.32
N ARG A 136 25.96 -2.76 -24.65
CA ARG A 136 27.27 -3.38 -24.94
C ARG A 136 27.28 -4.14 -26.27
N ILE A 137 26.16 -4.75 -26.66
CA ILE A 137 26.08 -5.64 -27.83
C ILE A 137 25.85 -4.86 -29.13
N GLY A 138 25.23 -3.68 -29.10
CA GLY A 138 24.85 -2.98 -30.33
C GLY A 138 25.44 -1.58 -30.52
N ASP A 139 26.03 -1.34 -31.70
CA ASP A 139 25.90 -0.08 -32.43
C ASP A 139 24.52 -0.10 -33.11
N PHE A 140 23.48 0.22 -32.34
CA PHE A 140 22.11 0.18 -32.86
C PHE A 140 21.87 1.44 -33.70
N GLY A 141 22.20 1.36 -34.99
CA GLY A 141 21.46 2.11 -36.01
C GLY A 141 19.96 1.89 -35.78
N CYS A 142 19.18 2.97 -35.78
CA CYS A 142 17.79 2.97 -35.34
C CYS A 142 17.02 1.73 -35.86
N ALA A 143 16.34 0.98 -34.99
CA ALA A 143 15.60 -0.23 -35.39
C ALA A 143 14.48 0.02 -36.42
N ASN A 144 14.13 1.29 -36.66
CA ASN A 144 13.17 1.75 -37.65
C ASN A 144 13.83 2.48 -38.84
N ASP A 145 15.16 2.37 -39.02
CA ASP A 145 15.85 2.97 -40.15
C ASP A 145 15.52 2.15 -41.41
N THR A 146 14.39 2.48 -42.03
CA THR A 146 13.93 1.91 -43.29
C THR A 146 14.69 2.53 -44.48
N GLN A 147 16.02 2.52 -44.48
CA GLN A 147 16.79 2.86 -45.69
C GLN A 147 16.99 1.62 -46.57
N ARG A 148 15.89 1.27 -47.22
CA ARG A 148 15.87 0.59 -48.52
C ARG A 148 16.75 1.37 -49.51
N LYS A 149 18.01 0.95 -49.68
CA LYS A 149 18.79 1.26 -50.89
C LYS A 149 19.22 -0.04 -51.56
N GLY A 150 18.24 -0.77 -52.08
CA GLY A 150 18.50 -1.67 -53.18
C GLY A 150 18.88 -0.85 -54.42
N PRO A 151 19.79 -1.34 -55.29
CA PRO A 151 20.20 -0.64 -56.51
C PRO A 151 19.07 -0.70 -57.55
N HIS A 152 18.03 0.12 -57.37
CA HIS A 152 17.02 0.37 -58.38
C HIS A 152 16.90 1.88 -58.60
N SER A 153 18.01 2.51 -58.98
CA SER A 153 18.00 3.78 -59.71
C SER A 153 18.95 3.66 -60.89
N ALA A 154 18.42 3.09 -61.98
CA ALA A 154 18.76 3.34 -63.39
C ALA A 154 18.51 2.08 -64.22
N ALA A 155 17.29 1.92 -64.72
CA ALA A 155 17.08 1.29 -66.02
C ALA A 155 16.40 2.35 -66.91
N PRO A 156 17.06 2.86 -67.96
CA PRO A 156 16.43 3.72 -68.93
C PRO A 156 15.62 2.84 -69.89
N TRP A 157 14.32 2.80 -69.68
CA TRP A 157 13.38 2.21 -70.62
C TRP A 157 13.25 3.19 -71.79
N VAL A 158 14.07 3.00 -72.82
CA VAL A 158 13.87 3.62 -74.13
C VAL A 158 12.51 3.14 -74.65
N SER A 159 11.55 4.07 -74.72
CA SER A 159 10.24 3.84 -75.34
C SER A 159 10.24 4.36 -76.78
N GLY A 160 9.85 3.48 -77.70
CA GLY A 160 9.32 3.77 -79.03
C GLY A 160 10.36 3.97 -80.13
N ALA A 161 10.12 3.62 -81.39
CA ALA A 161 9.08 2.87 -82.09
C ALA A 161 9.53 2.82 -83.57
N PHE A 162 8.89 1.95 -84.34
CA PHE A 162 8.84 1.87 -85.80
C PHE A 162 8.90 3.21 -86.55
#